data_AF-A0A0D9VNF0-F1
#
_entry.id   AF-A0A0D9VNF0-F1
#
_cell.length_a   1.000
_cell.length_b   1.000
_cell.length_c   1.000
_cell.angle_alpha   90.00
_cell.angle_beta   90.00
_cell.angle_gamma   90.00
#
_symmetry.space_group_name_H-M   'P 1'
#
loop_
_entity.id
_entity.type
_entity.pdbx_description
1 polymer ?
#
loop_
_entity_poly.entity_id
_entity_poly.type
_entity_poly.pdbx_seq_one_letter_code
_entity_poly.pdbx_strand_id
1 'polypeptide(L)'
;MNCLQNLLKEPPIVGSRSMRRPSPLNLASGASTSSAESGAVEAGTEKSDTDFDAFDLRLRLPAVVSKLHKLVNRNGGVTYIHCTAGLGRAPAVALAYMFWILGYSLNEGHQLLQSKRACFPKLEAIKLATADILTGVSKNSITLKWESDNCSSVEISGLDIGWGQIIPLAYNKEKGAWFLERELPEGRYEYKYIVDGKWVCNENEKKTKANADGHVNNYIQISRDGTSVEEKELRERLTSQNPDLTKEERLMIREEGLVNERSYHGASR
;
A
#
# COMPACT_ATOMS: atom_id res chain seq x y z
N MET A 1 -8.65 -11.44 -25.48
CA MET A 1 -9.66 -11.84 -24.47
C MET A 1 -9.41 -13.22 -23.83
N ASN A 2 -8.42 -14.03 -24.25
CA ASN A 2 -8.24 -15.40 -23.72
C ASN A 2 -7.21 -15.60 -22.58
N CYS A 3 -6.47 -14.57 -22.13
CA CYS A 3 -5.54 -14.72 -20.98
C CYS A 3 -6.22 -14.64 -19.59
N LEU A 4 -7.46 -14.14 -19.51
CA LEU A 4 -8.09 -13.80 -18.23
C LEU A 4 -8.62 -15.00 -17.43
N GLN A 5 -8.93 -16.13 -18.08
CA GLN A 5 -9.57 -17.25 -17.38
C GLN A 5 -8.64 -18.05 -16.47
N ASN A 6 -7.32 -17.83 -16.53
CA ASN A 6 -6.34 -18.67 -15.83
C ASN A 6 -5.58 -17.96 -14.70
N LEU A 7 -5.73 -16.64 -14.53
CA LEU A 7 -5.07 -15.86 -13.46
C LEU A 7 -5.62 -16.15 -12.04
N LEU A 8 -6.79 -16.78 -11.93
CA LEU A 8 -7.55 -16.87 -10.67
C LEU A 8 -8.14 -18.28 -10.42
N LYS A 9 -7.69 -19.30 -11.13
CA LYS A 9 -8.09 -20.68 -10.88
C LYS A 9 -7.02 -21.33 -10.02
N GLU A 10 -7.30 -21.49 -8.73
CA GLU A 10 -7.14 -22.72 -7.92
C GLU A 10 -7.79 -22.50 -6.53
N PRO A 11 -8.45 -23.52 -5.95
CA PRO A 11 -9.14 -23.42 -4.66
C PRO A 11 -8.15 -23.37 -3.48
N PRO A 12 -8.55 -22.87 -2.30
CA PRO A 12 -7.69 -22.87 -1.13
C PRO A 12 -7.42 -24.30 -0.68
N ILE A 13 -6.14 -24.65 -0.52
CA ILE A 13 -5.74 -25.83 0.25
C ILE A 13 -6.16 -25.58 1.70
N VAL A 14 -7.30 -26.13 2.09
CA VAL A 14 -7.71 -26.26 3.49
C VAL A 14 -6.84 -27.37 4.08
N GLY A 15 -5.98 -27.02 5.04
CA GLY A 15 -5.09 -27.99 5.66
C GLY A 15 -4.18 -27.40 6.73
N SER A 16 -4.76 -27.07 7.89
CA SER A 16 -4.02 -26.81 9.12
C SER A 16 -3.20 -28.04 9.52
N ARG A 17 -1.88 -27.99 9.39
CA ARG A 17 -0.98 -28.85 10.17
C ARG A 17 0.33 -28.14 10.45
N SER A 18 0.52 -27.80 11.72
CA SER A 18 1.77 -27.38 12.32
C SER A 18 2.88 -28.37 11.94
N MET A 19 3.86 -27.93 11.14
CA MET A 19 5.11 -28.66 10.96
C MET A 19 6.18 -28.02 11.83
N ARG A 20 6.54 -28.75 12.89
CA ARG A 20 7.77 -28.55 13.66
C ARG A 20 8.97 -28.70 12.72
N ARG A 21 9.99 -27.87 12.92
CA ARG A 21 11.26 -27.93 12.19
C ARG A 21 11.94 -29.30 12.36
N PRO A 22 12.49 -29.91 11.29
CA PRO A 22 13.54 -30.90 11.41
C PRO A 22 14.93 -30.26 11.26
N SER A 23 15.85 -30.66 12.12
CA SER A 23 17.30 -30.37 12.05
C SER A 23 17.96 -31.10 10.86
N PRO A 24 19.10 -30.62 10.34
CA PRO A 24 19.71 -31.17 9.14
C PRO A 24 20.68 -32.33 9.48
N LEU A 25 20.63 -33.42 8.72
CA LEU A 25 21.82 -34.23 8.37
C LEU A 25 21.51 -35.25 7.24
N ASN A 26 22.47 -35.30 6.32
CA ASN A 26 22.83 -36.32 5.32
C ASN A 26 22.30 -36.27 3.86
N LEU A 27 23.31 -36.04 2.99
CA LEU A 27 23.47 -36.36 1.56
C LEU A 27 22.94 -37.75 1.16
N ALA A 28 22.32 -37.86 -0.03
CA ALA A 28 22.96 -38.35 -1.27
C ALA A 28 21.96 -38.70 -2.39
N SER A 29 22.39 -38.41 -3.62
CA SER A 29 22.07 -39.02 -4.94
C SER A 29 20.63 -39.07 -5.50
N GLY A 30 20.40 -38.19 -6.49
CA GLY A 30 20.18 -38.58 -7.89
C GLY A 30 18.84 -39.19 -8.31
N ALA A 31 17.99 -38.39 -8.95
CA ALA A 31 17.21 -38.79 -10.13
C ALA A 31 16.62 -37.55 -10.83
N SER A 32 16.84 -37.49 -12.13
CA SER A 32 16.36 -36.49 -13.08
C SER A 32 14.86 -36.62 -13.34
N THR A 33 14.12 -35.53 -13.13
CA THR A 33 12.80 -35.30 -13.74
C THR A 33 12.67 -33.84 -14.14
N SER A 34 12.32 -33.60 -15.40
CA SER A 34 12.02 -32.30 -15.98
C SER A 34 10.87 -31.62 -15.22
N SER A 35 11.14 -30.52 -14.53
CA SER A 35 10.12 -29.68 -13.92
C SER A 35 10.09 -28.34 -14.64
N ALA A 36 8.89 -27.95 -15.09
CA ALA A 36 8.61 -26.60 -15.53
C ALA A 36 9.01 -25.62 -14.42
N GLU A 37 9.85 -24.65 -14.75
CA GLU A 37 10.23 -23.58 -13.83
C GLU A 37 9.02 -22.67 -13.60
N SER A 38 8.32 -22.91 -12.49
CA SER A 38 7.40 -21.94 -11.92
C SER A 38 8.23 -20.77 -11.39
N GLY A 39 8.34 -19.70 -12.18
CA GLY A 39 8.97 -18.45 -11.75
C GLY A 39 8.14 -17.78 -10.65
N ALA A 40 8.34 -18.17 -9.39
CA ALA A 40 7.85 -17.43 -8.25
C ALA A 40 8.64 -16.13 -8.14
N VAL A 41 7.95 -15.00 -8.15
CA VAL A 41 8.57 -13.69 -7.92
C VAL A 41 8.60 -13.46 -6.42
N GLU A 42 9.70 -13.82 -5.77
CA GLU A 42 9.99 -13.23 -4.46
C GLU A 42 10.33 -11.75 -4.67
N ALA A 43 9.43 -10.88 -4.20
CA ALA A 43 9.74 -9.47 -4.00
C ALA A 43 10.86 -9.39 -2.96
N GLY A 44 11.94 -8.68 -3.30
CA GLY A 44 13.22 -8.75 -2.63
C GLY A 44 13.16 -8.58 -1.10
N THR A 45 14.04 -9.34 -0.46
CA THR A 45 14.33 -9.35 0.97
C THR A 45 14.91 -8.01 1.41
N GLU A 46 14.07 -7.09 1.88
CA GLU A 46 14.42 -6.05 2.87
C GLU A 46 13.13 -5.40 3.41
N LYS A 47 12.91 -5.55 4.72
CA LYS A 47 11.72 -5.16 5.52
C LYS A 47 10.38 -5.80 5.09
N SER A 48 10.26 -7.11 5.27
CA SER A 48 8.99 -7.82 5.22
C SER A 48 8.31 -7.82 6.59
N ASP A 49 7.42 -6.84 6.87
CA ASP A 49 6.33 -6.97 7.87
C ASP A 49 5.34 -5.78 7.84
N THR A 50 5.04 -5.23 6.65
CA THR A 50 4.03 -4.15 6.48
C THR A 50 2.76 -4.65 5.77
N ASP A 51 2.22 -5.80 6.18
CA ASP A 51 0.99 -6.38 5.60
C ASP A 51 -0.26 -5.48 5.76
N PHE A 52 -0.16 -4.44 6.59
CA PHE A 52 -1.25 -3.53 6.96
C PHE A 52 -1.00 -2.06 6.60
N ASP A 53 0.07 -1.74 5.87
CA ASP A 53 0.38 -0.35 5.54
C ASP A 53 -0.11 0.03 4.13
N ALA A 54 -1.13 0.90 4.08
CA ALA A 54 -1.65 1.45 2.83
C ALA A 54 -0.71 2.51 2.22
N PHE A 55 0.12 3.16 3.04
CA PHE A 55 1.07 4.16 2.60
C PHE A 55 2.26 3.52 1.88
N ASP A 56 2.92 2.54 2.49
CA ASP A 56 3.96 1.76 1.81
C ASP A 56 3.44 1.16 0.50
N LEU A 57 2.23 0.58 0.51
CA LEU A 57 1.59 0.06 -0.70
C LEU A 57 1.46 1.14 -1.79
N ARG A 58 0.93 2.33 -1.46
CA ARG A 58 0.82 3.46 -2.40
C ARG A 58 2.16 3.78 -3.06
N LEU A 59 3.23 3.92 -2.27
CA LEU A 59 4.56 4.27 -2.77
C LEU A 59 5.21 3.16 -3.61
N ARG A 60 4.91 1.89 -3.29
CA ARG A 60 5.54 0.72 -3.93
C ARG A 60 4.81 0.28 -5.20
N LEU A 61 3.52 0.60 -5.34
CA LEU A 61 2.69 0.16 -6.48
C LEU A 61 3.33 0.46 -7.85
N PRO A 62 3.85 1.67 -8.15
CA PRO A 62 4.47 1.97 -9.46
C PRO A 62 5.61 0.99 -9.81
N ALA A 63 6.55 0.80 -8.89
CA ALA A 63 7.70 -0.09 -9.09
C ALA A 63 7.28 -1.57 -9.20
N VAL A 64 6.33 -2.01 -8.37
CA VAL A 64 5.84 -3.39 -8.38
C VAL A 64 5.09 -3.70 -9.67
N VAL A 65 4.20 -2.81 -10.12
CA VAL A 65 3.45 -2.96 -11.36
C VAL A 65 4.37 -2.90 -12.58
N SER A 66 5.42 -2.07 -12.54
CA SER A 66 6.47 -2.07 -13.58
C SER A 66 7.15 -3.42 -13.72
N LYS A 67 7.62 -3.98 -12.60
CA LYS A 67 8.28 -5.29 -12.60
C LYS A 67 7.32 -6.38 -13.10
N LEU A 68 6.08 -6.35 -12.65
CA LEU A 68 5.03 -7.26 -13.13
C LEU A 68 4.82 -7.12 -14.65
N HIS A 69 4.71 -5.91 -15.17
CA HIS A 69 4.52 -5.67 -16.61
C HIS A 69 5.69 -6.20 -17.45
N LYS A 70 6.93 -5.94 -17.01
CA LYS A 70 8.15 -6.47 -17.66
C LYS A 70 8.14 -8.00 -17.70
N LEU A 71 7.73 -8.65 -16.61
CA LEU A 71 7.67 -10.12 -16.51
C LEU A 71 6.56 -10.72 -17.39
N VAL A 72 5.36 -10.14 -17.36
CA VAL A 72 4.23 -10.57 -18.19
C VAL A 72 4.58 -10.49 -19.67
N ASN A 73 5.22 -9.39 -20.10
CA ASN A 73 5.62 -9.20 -21.51
C ASN A 73 6.73 -10.16 -21.95
N ARG A 74 7.61 -10.58 -21.03
CA ARG A 74 8.72 -11.51 -21.34
C ARG A 74 8.28 -12.97 -21.36
N ASN A 75 7.49 -13.37 -20.37
CA ASN A 75 7.22 -14.79 -20.12
C ASN A 75 5.89 -15.24 -20.74
N GLY A 76 4.94 -14.31 -20.93
CA GLY A 76 3.57 -14.64 -21.30
C GLY A 76 2.90 -15.57 -20.28
N GLY A 77 1.89 -16.31 -20.71
CA GLY A 77 1.23 -17.32 -19.89
C GLY A 77 0.43 -16.76 -18.71
N VAL A 78 0.38 -17.54 -17.62
CA VAL A 78 -0.36 -17.23 -16.40
C VAL A 78 0.60 -16.66 -15.36
N THR A 79 0.26 -15.51 -14.79
CA THR A 79 1.05 -14.90 -13.72
C THR A 79 0.37 -15.12 -12.38
N TYR A 80 1.07 -15.71 -11.42
CA TYR A 80 0.56 -15.89 -10.06
C TYR A 80 1.02 -14.73 -9.17
N ILE A 81 0.07 -13.93 -8.67
CA ILE A 81 0.34 -12.80 -7.77
C ILE A 81 -0.15 -13.18 -6.37
N HIS A 82 0.76 -13.22 -5.40
CA HIS A 82 0.42 -13.57 -4.01
C HIS A 82 1.01 -12.59 -2.99
N CYS A 83 0.43 -12.63 -1.79
CA CYS A 83 0.98 -12.06 -0.58
C CYS A 83 0.77 -13.09 0.55
N THR A 84 0.76 -12.69 1.82
CA THR A 84 0.55 -13.64 2.93
C THR A 84 -0.85 -14.26 2.90
N ALA A 85 -1.91 -13.43 2.95
CA ALA A 85 -3.31 -13.90 2.96
C ALA A 85 -4.02 -13.78 1.61
N GLY A 86 -3.41 -13.09 0.63
CA GLY A 86 -4.06 -12.78 -0.65
C GLY A 86 -5.28 -11.86 -0.51
N LEU A 87 -5.35 -11.02 0.53
CA LEU A 87 -6.51 -10.16 0.80
C LEU A 87 -6.23 -8.66 0.65
N GLY A 88 -4.97 -8.22 0.71
CA GLY A 88 -4.59 -6.81 0.65
C GLY A 88 -3.67 -6.50 -0.54
N ARG A 89 -2.35 -6.64 -0.33
CA ARG A 89 -1.30 -6.26 -1.29
C ARG A 89 -1.44 -6.91 -2.66
N ALA A 90 -1.58 -8.24 -2.73
CA ALA A 90 -1.70 -8.94 -4.02
C ALA A 90 -2.95 -8.53 -4.82
N PRO A 91 -4.15 -8.49 -4.23
CA PRO A 91 -5.33 -7.90 -4.86
C PRO A 91 -5.12 -6.45 -5.34
N ALA A 92 -4.43 -5.61 -4.55
CA ALA A 92 -4.15 -4.24 -4.94
C ALA A 92 -3.24 -4.15 -6.16
N VAL A 93 -2.16 -4.95 -6.21
CA VAL A 93 -1.25 -5.03 -7.36
C VAL A 93 -1.97 -5.54 -8.61
N ALA A 94 -2.79 -6.59 -8.47
CA ALA A 94 -3.57 -7.13 -9.58
C ALA A 94 -4.56 -6.08 -10.12
N LEU A 95 -5.27 -5.38 -9.23
CA LEU A 95 -6.21 -4.33 -9.61
C LEU A 95 -5.51 -3.13 -10.25
N ALA A 96 -4.38 -2.68 -9.71
CA ALA A 96 -3.57 -1.63 -10.30
C ALA A 96 -3.06 -2.03 -11.70
N TYR A 97 -2.66 -3.29 -11.91
CA TYR A 97 -2.29 -3.79 -13.24
C TYR A 97 -3.47 -3.75 -14.22
N MET A 98 -4.66 -4.16 -13.78
CA MET A 98 -5.88 -4.07 -14.60
C MET A 98 -6.20 -2.63 -14.98
N PHE A 99 -6.11 -1.72 -14.01
CA PHE A 99 -6.44 -0.31 -14.18
C PHE A 99 -5.40 0.43 -15.02
N TRP A 100 -4.10 0.26 -14.79
CA TRP A 100 -3.06 1.02 -15.49
C TRP A 100 -2.70 0.42 -16.85
N ILE A 101 -2.66 -0.92 -16.94
CA ILE A 101 -2.07 -1.61 -18.09
C ILE A 101 -3.15 -2.20 -18.99
N LEU A 102 -4.11 -2.94 -18.43
CA LEU A 102 -5.06 -3.71 -19.24
C LEU A 102 -6.24 -2.90 -19.79
N GLY A 103 -6.36 -1.63 -19.40
CA GLY A 103 -7.38 -0.73 -19.98
C GLY A 103 -8.73 -0.75 -19.27
N TYR A 104 -8.85 -1.40 -18.11
CA TYR A 104 -10.08 -1.34 -17.30
C TYR A 104 -10.23 0.04 -16.67
N SER A 105 -11.46 0.48 -16.41
CA SER A 105 -11.70 1.48 -15.36
C SER A 105 -11.43 0.87 -13.99
N LEU A 106 -11.18 1.69 -12.96
CA LEU A 106 -10.90 1.18 -11.62
C LEU A 106 -12.09 0.38 -11.06
N ASN A 107 -13.32 0.85 -11.32
CA ASN A 107 -14.54 0.21 -10.82
C ASN A 107 -14.82 -1.13 -11.53
N GLU A 108 -14.69 -1.20 -12.85
CA GLU A 108 -14.86 -2.48 -13.58
C GLU A 108 -13.83 -3.51 -13.14
N GLY A 109 -12.57 -3.08 -13.00
CA GLY A 109 -11.51 -3.95 -12.50
C GLY A 109 -11.81 -4.46 -11.09
N HIS A 110 -12.30 -3.58 -10.21
CA HIS A 110 -12.65 -3.92 -8.84
C HIS A 110 -13.82 -4.90 -8.78
N GLN A 111 -14.89 -4.67 -9.54
CA GLN A 111 -16.04 -5.57 -9.62
C GLN A 111 -15.63 -6.95 -10.14
N LEU A 112 -14.82 -7.00 -11.19
CA LEU A 112 -14.32 -8.26 -11.73
C LEU A 112 -13.46 -9.01 -10.70
N LEU A 113 -12.55 -8.31 -10.01
CA LEU A 113 -11.74 -8.90 -8.95
C LEU A 113 -12.60 -9.48 -7.81
N GLN A 114 -13.57 -8.70 -7.31
CA GLN A 114 -14.46 -9.13 -6.24
C GLN A 114 -15.36 -10.29 -6.66
N SER A 115 -15.76 -10.37 -7.94
CA SER A 115 -16.55 -11.50 -8.47
C SER A 115 -15.79 -12.83 -8.43
N LYS A 116 -14.46 -12.79 -8.34
CA LYS A 116 -13.59 -13.97 -8.30
C LYS A 116 -13.04 -14.25 -6.91
N ARG A 117 -12.78 -13.20 -6.13
CA ARG A 117 -12.23 -13.32 -4.78
C ARG A 117 -12.67 -12.14 -3.92
N ALA A 118 -13.42 -12.42 -2.86
CA ALA A 118 -13.69 -11.45 -1.82
C ALA A 118 -12.37 -11.00 -1.17
N CYS A 119 -12.03 -9.72 -1.31
CA CYS A 119 -10.78 -9.16 -0.82
C CYS A 119 -10.88 -7.64 -0.56
N PHE A 120 -9.79 -7.03 -0.09
CA PHE A 120 -9.70 -5.61 0.28
C PHE A 120 -8.51 -4.94 -0.44
N PRO A 121 -8.61 -4.67 -1.76
CA PRO A 121 -7.50 -4.23 -2.61
C PRO A 121 -7.04 -2.78 -2.36
N LYS A 122 -7.39 -2.17 -1.22
CA LYS A 122 -6.94 -0.84 -0.78
C LYS A 122 -7.09 0.23 -1.88
N LEU A 123 -8.32 0.43 -2.37
CA LEU A 123 -8.62 1.31 -3.51
C LEU A 123 -7.97 2.70 -3.41
N GLU A 124 -8.00 3.31 -2.23
CA GLU A 124 -7.41 4.63 -2.01
C GLU A 124 -5.90 4.65 -2.27
N ALA A 125 -5.16 3.59 -1.94
CA ALA A 125 -3.74 3.50 -2.25
C ALA A 125 -3.49 3.47 -3.76
N ILE A 126 -4.34 2.79 -4.53
CA ILE A 126 -4.25 2.73 -6.00
C ILE A 126 -4.56 4.11 -6.59
N LYS A 127 -5.63 4.78 -6.14
CA LYS A 127 -6.00 6.12 -6.61
C LYS A 127 -4.90 7.13 -6.34
N LEU A 128 -4.38 7.16 -5.12
CA LEU A 128 -3.32 8.09 -4.74
C LEU A 128 -2.01 7.79 -5.48
N ALA A 129 -1.64 6.51 -5.66
CA ALA A 129 -0.47 6.14 -6.46
C ALA A 129 -0.63 6.57 -7.94
N THR A 130 -1.85 6.49 -8.48
CA THR A 130 -2.15 6.94 -9.84
C THR A 130 -1.98 8.46 -9.95
N ALA A 131 -2.54 9.21 -8.98
CA ALA A 131 -2.38 10.66 -8.92
C ALA A 131 -0.92 11.07 -8.76
N ASP A 132 -0.15 10.35 -7.95
CA ASP A 132 1.27 10.61 -7.72
C ASP A 132 2.13 10.38 -8.97
N ILE A 133 1.82 9.35 -9.77
CA ILE A 133 2.49 9.14 -11.06
C ILE A 133 2.23 10.33 -11.99
N LEU A 134 1.00 10.82 -12.06
CA LEU A 134 0.58 11.82 -13.05
C LEU A 134 0.84 13.28 -12.62
N THR A 135 1.00 13.55 -11.32
CA THR A 135 1.18 14.92 -10.79
C THR A 135 2.45 15.10 -9.96
N GLY A 136 3.24 14.03 -9.82
CA GLY A 136 4.38 13.97 -8.93
C GLY A 136 3.99 13.87 -7.45
N VAL A 137 5.00 13.66 -6.62
CA VAL A 137 4.86 13.60 -5.16
C VAL A 137 5.49 14.84 -4.55
N SER A 138 4.70 15.62 -3.81
CA SER A 138 5.21 16.66 -2.91
C SER A 138 4.80 16.34 -1.49
N LYS A 139 5.71 16.57 -0.54
CA LYS A 139 5.49 16.35 0.89
C LYS A 139 5.30 17.69 1.59
N ASN A 140 4.43 17.69 2.61
CA ASN A 140 4.30 18.82 3.53
C ASN A 140 4.72 18.39 4.93
N SER A 141 5.36 19.30 5.65
CA SER A 141 5.67 19.11 7.05
C SER A 141 4.41 19.26 7.89
N ILE A 142 4.16 18.30 8.78
CA ILE A 142 3.06 18.31 9.74
C ILE A 142 3.61 18.09 11.14
N THR A 143 2.98 18.72 12.12
CA THR A 143 3.29 18.52 13.54
C THR A 143 2.06 17.96 14.24
N LEU A 144 2.20 16.76 14.78
CA LEU A 144 1.22 16.17 15.70
C LEU A 144 1.61 16.52 17.13
N LYS A 145 0.62 16.83 17.97
CA LYS A 145 0.84 17.36 19.30
C LYS A 145 -0.08 16.67 20.31
N TRP A 146 0.50 16.23 21.42
CA TRP A 146 -0.25 15.81 22.60
C TRP A 146 0.06 16.71 23.79
N GLU A 147 -0.94 17.44 24.27
CA GLU A 147 -0.82 18.37 25.39
C GLU A 147 -1.01 17.63 26.72
N SER A 148 0.10 17.23 27.34
CA SER A 148 0.10 16.66 28.68
C SER A 148 1.51 16.59 29.25
N ASP A 149 1.64 16.97 30.52
CA ASP A 149 2.82 16.76 31.38
C ASP A 149 2.66 15.57 32.33
N ASN A 150 1.48 14.96 32.37
CA ASN A 150 1.08 13.90 33.31
C ASN A 150 1.15 12.48 32.72
N CYS A 151 1.90 12.28 31.64
CA CYS A 151 2.13 10.97 31.04
C CYS A 151 3.63 10.72 30.87
N SER A 152 4.01 9.45 30.87
CA SER A 152 5.40 9.01 30.79
C SER A 152 5.83 8.69 29.36
N SER A 153 4.88 8.25 28.52
CA SER A 153 5.11 8.05 27.09
C SER A 153 3.90 8.44 26.27
N VAL A 154 4.18 8.96 25.07
CA VAL A 154 3.19 9.19 24.03
C VAL A 154 3.77 8.69 22.73
N GLU A 155 3.06 7.78 22.08
CA GLU A 155 3.41 7.21 20.79
C GLU A 155 2.24 7.26 19.81
N ILE A 156 2.52 7.04 18.53
CA ILE A 156 1.52 6.98 17.44
C ILE A 156 1.70 5.69 16.64
N SER A 157 0.56 5.12 16.21
CA SER A 157 0.49 4.07 15.19
C SER A 157 -0.50 4.46 14.08
N GLY A 158 -0.38 3.83 12.91
CA GLY A 158 -1.09 4.24 11.70
C GLY A 158 -0.24 5.23 10.88
N LEU A 159 -0.81 6.40 10.55
CA LEU A 159 -0.15 7.46 9.81
C LEU A 159 0.53 6.93 8.53
N ASP A 160 1.84 7.11 8.39
CA ASP A 160 2.67 6.65 7.28
C ASP A 160 3.59 5.47 7.62
N ILE A 161 3.37 4.85 8.78
CA ILE A 161 4.11 3.66 9.24
C ILE A 161 3.23 2.41 9.35
N GLY A 162 1.92 2.58 9.17
CA GLY A 162 0.92 1.53 9.32
C GLY A 162 0.63 1.16 10.77
N TRP A 163 -0.36 0.29 10.95
CA TRP A 163 -0.89 -0.12 12.26
C TRP A 163 -0.05 -1.18 12.99
N GLY A 164 0.97 -1.74 12.33
CA GLY A 164 1.90 -2.71 12.93
C GLY A 164 3.15 -2.09 13.54
N GLN A 165 3.33 -0.77 13.39
CA GLN A 165 4.49 -0.03 13.88
C GLN A 165 4.05 1.07 14.84
N ILE A 166 5.01 1.59 15.62
CA ILE A 166 4.79 2.65 16.59
C ILE A 166 5.96 3.64 16.50
N ILE A 167 5.67 4.95 16.51
CA ILE A 167 6.67 6.02 16.63
C ILE A 167 6.44 6.80 17.93
N PRO A 168 7.46 6.98 18.79
CA PRO A 168 7.35 7.83 19.96
C PRO A 168 7.36 9.32 19.60
N LEU A 169 6.62 10.12 20.35
CA LEU A 169 6.70 11.58 20.32
C LEU A 169 7.84 12.06 21.22
N ALA A 170 8.39 13.24 20.91
CA ALA A 170 9.39 13.91 21.74
C ALA A 170 8.71 14.87 22.73
N TYR A 171 8.99 14.71 24.02
CA TYR A 171 8.50 15.63 25.05
C TYR A 171 9.30 16.94 25.07
N ASN A 172 8.60 18.07 25.01
CA ASN A 172 9.15 19.40 25.19
C ASN A 172 8.73 19.94 26.56
N LYS A 173 9.69 20.06 27.48
CA LYS A 173 9.47 20.50 28.87
C LYS A 173 8.96 21.95 28.96
N GLU A 174 9.46 22.84 28.10
CA GLU A 174 9.06 24.26 28.13
C GLU A 174 7.62 24.46 27.69
N LYS A 175 7.16 23.64 26.74
CA LYS A 175 5.78 23.68 26.22
C LYS A 175 4.82 22.76 26.96
N GLY A 176 5.31 21.91 27.88
CA GLY A 176 4.51 20.92 28.59
C GLY A 176 3.75 19.96 27.66
N ALA A 177 4.35 19.58 26.53
CA ALA A 177 3.66 18.82 25.49
C ALA A 177 4.61 17.93 24.68
N TRP A 178 4.03 16.91 24.05
CA TRP A 178 4.70 15.95 23.18
C TRP A 178 4.48 16.32 21.71
N PHE A 179 5.51 16.15 20.89
CA PHE A 179 5.50 16.54 19.48
C PHE A 179 6.04 15.44 18.58
N LEU A 180 5.45 15.28 17.40
CA LEU A 180 5.99 14.51 16.29
C LEU A 180 5.92 15.32 15.01
N GLU A 181 7.08 15.56 14.39
CA GLU A 181 7.18 16.18 13.07
C GLU A 181 7.33 15.09 12.01
N ARG A 182 6.57 15.20 10.91
CA ARG A 182 6.62 14.28 9.76
C ARG A 182 6.51 15.03 8.46
N GLU A 183 7.11 14.49 7.41
CA GLU A 183 6.88 14.97 6.04
C GLU A 183 6.02 13.96 5.28
N LEU A 184 4.81 14.36 4.93
CA LEU A 184 3.82 13.46 4.35
C LEU A 184 3.33 13.98 3.01
N PRO A 185 3.19 13.11 1.99
CA PRO A 185 2.52 13.45 0.74
C PRO A 185 1.07 13.89 0.96
N GLU A 186 0.51 14.57 -0.04
CA GLU A 186 -0.92 14.82 -0.09
C GLU A 186 -1.73 13.53 0.08
N GLY A 187 -2.75 13.57 0.94
CA GLY A 187 -3.58 12.41 1.24
C GLY A 187 -4.24 12.51 2.61
N ARG A 188 -5.04 11.49 2.92
CA ARG A 188 -5.67 11.32 4.22
C ARG A 188 -4.96 10.21 4.99
N TYR A 189 -4.54 10.51 6.21
CA TYR A 189 -3.81 9.59 7.06
C TYR A 189 -4.56 9.41 8.37
N GLU A 190 -5.00 8.18 8.64
CA GLU A 190 -5.59 7.82 9.93
C GLU A 190 -4.50 7.34 10.88
N TYR A 191 -4.62 7.73 12.14
CA TYR A 191 -3.67 7.37 13.18
C TYR A 191 -4.35 7.33 14.55
N LYS A 192 -3.66 6.79 15.53
CA LYS A 192 -4.12 6.78 16.92
C LYS A 192 -2.95 6.89 17.87
N TYR A 193 -3.18 7.57 18.99
CA TYR A 193 -2.18 7.70 20.04
C TYR A 193 -2.17 6.47 20.94
N ILE A 194 -1.01 6.20 21.49
CA ILE A 194 -0.78 5.28 22.58
C ILE A 194 -0.19 6.14 23.69
N VAL A 195 -0.88 6.28 24.82
CA VAL A 195 -0.45 7.10 25.95
C VAL A 195 -0.34 6.20 27.16
N ASP A 196 0.88 6.06 27.70
CA ASP A 196 1.20 5.10 28.76
C ASP A 196 0.65 3.69 28.45
N GLY A 197 0.83 3.24 27.21
CA GLY A 197 0.38 1.93 26.71
C GLY A 197 -1.12 1.81 26.38
N LYS A 198 -1.91 2.89 26.50
CA LYS A 198 -3.35 2.89 26.21
C LYS A 198 -3.67 3.55 24.89
N TRP A 199 -4.42 2.85 24.03
CA TRP A 199 -4.90 3.38 22.76
C TRP A 199 -5.98 4.44 22.97
N VAL A 200 -5.68 5.69 22.60
CA VAL A 200 -6.57 6.84 22.79
C VAL A 200 -6.65 7.70 21.53
N CYS A 201 -7.77 8.37 21.35
CA CYS A 201 -7.88 9.43 20.35
C CYS A 201 -7.71 10.79 21.04
N ASN A 202 -7.03 11.72 20.37
CA ASN A 202 -7.04 13.11 20.78
C ASN A 202 -8.42 13.71 20.44
N GLU A 203 -9.12 14.20 21.46
CA GLU A 203 -10.46 14.80 21.32
C GLU A 203 -10.45 16.15 20.59
N ASN A 204 -9.31 16.84 20.60
CA ASN A 204 -9.13 18.15 19.97
C ASN A 204 -8.73 18.05 18.49
N GLU A 205 -8.48 16.84 17.98
CA GLU A 205 -8.11 16.59 16.60
C GLU A 205 -9.26 15.95 15.82
N LYS A 206 -9.18 15.99 14.49
CA LYS A 206 -10.22 15.39 13.64
C LYS A 206 -10.26 13.87 13.87
N LYS A 207 -11.49 13.33 13.92
CA LYS A 207 -11.76 11.91 14.17
C LYS A 207 -12.62 11.29 13.08
N THR A 208 -12.36 10.03 12.76
CA THR A 208 -13.22 9.24 11.88
C THR A 208 -14.57 8.98 12.53
N LYS A 209 -15.55 8.59 11.72
CA LYS A 209 -16.72 7.89 12.25
C LYS A 209 -16.28 6.50 12.70
N ALA A 210 -16.99 5.93 13.66
CA ALA A 210 -16.76 4.54 14.06
C ALA A 210 -16.87 3.63 12.83
N ASN A 211 -15.87 2.76 12.65
CA ASN A 211 -15.92 1.72 11.62
C ASN A 211 -16.89 0.60 12.02
N ALA A 212 -17.01 -0.45 11.18
CA ALA A 212 -17.90 -1.57 11.45
C ALA A 212 -17.63 -2.29 12.79
N ASP A 213 -16.38 -2.25 13.26
CA ASP A 213 -15.93 -2.84 14.52
C ASP A 213 -16.02 -1.85 15.71
N GLY A 214 -16.59 -0.66 15.48
CA GLY A 214 -16.72 0.39 16.50
C GLY A 214 -15.45 1.20 16.76
N HIS A 215 -14.37 0.95 16.01
CA HIS A 215 -13.11 1.68 16.18
C HIS A 215 -13.19 3.08 15.59
N VAL A 216 -12.73 4.04 16.37
CA VAL A 216 -12.52 5.45 15.98
C VAL A 216 -11.02 5.74 16.00
N ASN A 217 -10.56 6.49 15.00
CA ASN A 217 -9.19 6.94 14.82
C ASN A 217 -9.15 8.46 14.69
N ASN A 218 -8.02 9.08 15.04
CA ASN A 218 -7.73 10.42 14.56
C ASN A 218 -7.36 10.37 13.07
N TYR A 219 -7.48 11.50 12.37
CA TYR A 219 -6.93 11.60 11.03
C TYR A 219 -6.45 13.02 10.71
N ILE A 220 -5.49 13.09 9.79
CA ILE A 220 -5.05 14.35 9.18
C ILE A 220 -5.31 14.30 7.68
N GLN A 221 -5.77 15.43 7.14
CA GLN A 221 -5.92 15.64 5.70
C GLN A 221 -4.83 16.61 5.27
N ILE A 222 -3.98 16.15 4.36
CA ILE A 222 -2.87 16.93 3.82
C ILE A 222 -3.24 17.33 2.40
N SER A 223 -3.15 18.63 2.14
CA SER A 223 -3.31 19.23 0.82
C SER A 223 -1.93 19.72 0.36
N ARG A 224 -1.64 19.66 -0.94
CA ARG A 224 -0.41 20.22 -1.49
C ARG A 224 -0.54 21.74 -1.63
N ASP A 225 0.45 22.48 -1.15
CA ASP A 225 0.52 23.93 -1.34
C ASP A 225 1.07 24.27 -2.73
N GLY A 226 0.60 25.37 -3.31
CA GLY A 226 1.15 25.92 -4.56
C GLY A 226 0.91 25.10 -5.84
N THR A 227 -0.05 24.17 -5.84
CA THR A 227 -0.45 23.42 -7.04
C THR A 227 -1.24 24.26 -8.02
N SER A 228 -1.09 23.98 -9.31
CA SER A 228 -1.95 24.59 -10.33
C SER A 228 -3.41 24.14 -10.17
N VAL A 229 -4.34 24.89 -10.76
CA VAL A 229 -5.77 24.52 -10.75
C VAL A 229 -5.97 23.20 -11.49
N GLU A 230 -5.27 23.00 -12.60
CA GLU A 230 -5.33 21.79 -13.42
C GLU A 230 -4.82 20.55 -12.66
N GLU A 231 -3.72 20.68 -11.91
CA GLU A 231 -3.21 19.59 -11.05
C GLU A 231 -4.23 19.23 -9.99
N LYS A 232 -4.87 20.23 -9.37
CA LYS A 232 -5.87 20.00 -8.33
C LYS A 232 -7.10 19.29 -8.89
N GLU A 233 -7.64 19.75 -10.02
CA GLU A 233 -8.78 19.14 -10.71
C GLU A 233 -8.46 17.70 -11.16
N LEU A 234 -7.24 17.46 -11.66
CA LEU A 234 -6.76 16.14 -12.02
C LEU A 234 -6.75 15.21 -10.80
N ARG A 235 -6.19 15.64 -9.67
CA ARG A 235 -6.15 14.83 -8.44
C ARG A 235 -7.54 14.59 -7.87
N GLU A 236 -8.43 15.57 -7.89
CA GLU A 236 -9.83 15.41 -7.47
C GLU A 236 -10.55 14.38 -8.34
N ARG A 237 -10.36 14.41 -9.66
CA ARG A 237 -10.91 13.39 -10.57
C ARG A 237 -10.34 11.99 -10.28
N LEU A 238 -9.02 11.86 -10.12
CA LEU A 238 -8.36 10.57 -9.92
C LEU A 238 -8.65 9.95 -8.54
N THR A 239 -8.97 10.77 -7.55
CA THR A 239 -9.34 10.32 -6.19
C THR A 239 -10.85 10.21 -5.96
N SER A 240 -11.65 10.55 -6.98
CA SER A 240 -13.11 10.42 -6.95
C SER A 240 -13.58 8.97 -6.77
N GLN A 241 -14.90 8.75 -6.68
CA GLN A 241 -15.47 7.42 -6.46
C GLN A 241 -15.14 6.44 -7.60
N ASN A 242 -15.22 6.90 -8.85
CA ASN A 242 -15.05 6.09 -10.05
C ASN A 242 -14.08 6.76 -11.03
N PRO A 243 -12.77 6.78 -10.70
CA PRO A 243 -11.79 7.39 -11.58
C PRO A 243 -11.59 6.53 -12.83
N ASP A 244 -11.40 7.19 -13.96
CA ASP A 244 -10.94 6.58 -15.19
C ASP A 244 -9.78 7.40 -15.78
N LEU A 245 -8.96 6.71 -16.56
CA LEU A 245 -7.77 7.26 -17.17
C LEU A 245 -7.99 7.46 -18.66
N THR A 246 -7.62 8.65 -19.14
CA THR A 246 -7.56 8.94 -20.57
C THR A 246 -6.49 8.09 -21.27
N LYS A 247 -6.49 8.09 -22.60
CA LYS A 247 -5.46 7.35 -23.36
C LYS A 247 -4.07 7.92 -23.09
N GLU A 248 -3.97 9.23 -23.00
CA GLU A 248 -2.75 9.99 -22.75
C GLU A 248 -2.21 9.71 -21.34
N GLU A 249 -3.08 9.69 -20.32
CA GLU A 249 -2.69 9.35 -18.94
C GLU A 249 -2.20 7.90 -18.83
N ARG A 250 -2.83 6.96 -19.55
CA ARG A 250 -2.37 5.56 -19.61
C ARG A 250 -1.00 5.44 -20.26
N LEU A 251 -0.72 6.26 -21.28
CA LEU A 251 0.59 6.32 -21.91
C LEU A 251 1.64 6.88 -20.93
N MET A 252 1.35 8.01 -20.27
CA MET A 252 2.22 8.59 -19.25
C MET A 252 2.53 7.60 -18.12
N ILE A 253 1.53 6.86 -17.61
CA ILE A 253 1.76 5.85 -16.58
C ILE A 253 2.69 4.74 -17.08
N ARG A 254 2.57 4.30 -18.34
CA ARG A 254 3.43 3.27 -18.93
C ARG A 254 4.86 3.76 -19.16
N GLU A 255 5.03 5.00 -19.58
CA GLU A 255 6.33 5.59 -19.92
C GLU A 255 7.06 6.13 -18.68
N GLU A 256 6.40 6.89 -17.81
CA GLU A 256 7.02 7.52 -16.65
C GLU A 256 6.87 6.66 -15.38
N GLY A 257 5.66 6.13 -15.15
CA GLY A 257 5.33 5.34 -13.96
C GLY A 257 6.02 3.97 -13.91
N LEU A 258 6.37 3.39 -15.06
CA LEU A 258 7.03 2.07 -15.12
C LEU A 258 8.53 2.11 -15.44
N VAL A 259 9.09 3.27 -15.80
CA VAL A 259 10.53 3.39 -16.13
C VAL A 259 11.34 3.98 -14.97
N ASN A 260 10.74 4.85 -14.13
CA ASN A 260 11.45 5.51 -13.03
C ASN A 260 11.39 4.75 -11.70
N GLU A 261 12.22 3.72 -11.55
CA GLU A 261 12.47 3.06 -10.25
C GLU A 261 13.22 3.97 -9.24
N ARG A 262 13.76 5.11 -9.70
CA ARG A 262 14.65 6.00 -8.92
C ARG A 262 13.94 7.11 -8.14
N SER A 263 12.75 7.54 -8.55
CA SER A 263 12.08 8.70 -7.94
C SER A 263 11.41 8.40 -6.60
N TYR A 264 11.11 7.13 -6.32
CA TYR A 264 10.39 6.69 -5.12
C TYR A 264 11.30 6.20 -3.98
N HIS A 265 12.61 6.09 -4.22
CA HIS A 265 13.62 5.74 -3.20
C HIS A 265 14.29 6.98 -2.57
N GLY A 266 13.74 8.18 -2.79
CA GLY A 266 14.24 9.41 -2.19
C GLY A 266 13.78 9.60 -0.74
N ALA A 267 14.27 8.78 0.19
CA ALA A 267 14.31 9.09 1.62
C ALA A 267 15.38 8.26 2.34
N SER A 268 16.09 8.91 3.28
CA SER A 268 17.14 8.41 4.18
C SER A 268 18.59 8.55 3.69
N ARG A 269 19.11 9.78 3.87
CA ARG A 269 20.36 9.97 4.62
C ARG A 269 20.02 10.64 5.93
#